data_AF-A0A8S3E8C8-F1
#
_entry.id   AF-A0A8S3E8C8-F1
#
_cell.length_a   1.000
_cell.length_b   1.000
_cell.length_c   1.000
_cell.angle_alpha   90.00
_cell.angle_beta   90.00
_cell.angle_gamma   90.00
#
_symmetry.space_group_name_H-M   'P 1'
#
loop_
_entity.id
_entity.type
_entity.pdbx_description
1 polymer ?
#
loop_
_entity_poly.entity_id
_entity_poly.type
_entity_poly.pdbx_seq_one_letter_code
_entity_poly.pdbx_strand_id
1 'polypeptide(L)' 'VHGYTKVKGISLDTIRILASIVLRENVCVYNNKIYKQTLGGAMGSSFTLTLANIFMWKWQKEFVRRQDISGEFYGR' A
#
# COMPACT_ATOMS: atom_id res chain seq x y z
N VAL A 1 4.28 -23.99 2.22
CA VAL A 1 3.85 -22.60 2.52
C VAL A 1 2.75 -22.66 3.57
N HIS A 2 3.05 -22.35 4.84
CA HIS A 2 2.05 -22.28 5.90
C HIS A 2 1.76 -20.80 6.16
N GLY A 3 0.76 -20.26 5.47
CA GLY A 3 0.29 -18.90 5.64
C GLY A 3 -1.22 -18.89 5.85
N TYR A 4 -1.73 -17.95 6.63
CA TYR A 4 -3.16 -17.77 6.85
C TYR A 4 -3.87 -17.56 5.51
N THR A 5 -4.84 -18.40 5.16
CA THR A 5 -5.68 -18.22 3.95
C THR A 5 -6.87 -17.31 4.20
N LYS A 6 -7.22 -17.09 5.47
CA LYS A 6 -8.32 -16.23 5.93
C LYS A 6 -7.90 -15.44 7.17
N VAL A 7 -8.42 -14.23 7.30
CA VAL A 7 -8.29 -13.36 8.48
C VAL A 7 -9.68 -13.02 8.97
N LYS A 8 -10.01 -13.38 10.21
CA LYS A 8 -11.35 -13.18 10.80
C LYS A 8 -12.50 -13.68 9.89
N GLY A 9 -12.30 -14.81 9.22
CA GLY A 9 -13.28 -15.40 8.29
C GLY A 9 -13.26 -14.85 6.86
N ILE A 10 -12.55 -13.75 6.60
CA ILE A 10 -12.41 -13.13 5.27
C ILE A 10 -11.21 -13.74 4.54
N SER A 11 -11.36 -14.17 3.29
CA SER A 11 -10.23 -14.67 2.50
C SER A 11 -9.23 -13.57 2.16
N LEU A 12 -7.96 -13.96 2.01
CA LEU A 12 -6.93 -13.02 1.57
C LEU A 12 -7.23 -12.45 0.18
N ASP A 13 -7.82 -13.23 -0.73
CA ASP A 13 -8.23 -12.75 -2.05
C ASP A 13 -9.29 -11.66 -1.95
N THR A 14 -10.29 -11.84 -1.08
CA THR A 14 -11.29 -10.80 -0.82
C THR A 14 -10.65 -9.55 -0.24
N ILE A 15 -9.74 -9.67 0.73
CA ILE A 15 -9.00 -8.52 1.28
C ILE A 15 -8.22 -7.80 0.17
N ARG A 16 -7.56 -8.55 -0.72
CA ARG A 16 -6.80 -7.99 -1.85
C ARG A 16 -7.71 -7.25 -2.83
N ILE A 17 -8.86 -7.82 -3.16
CA ILE A 17 -9.85 -7.19 -4.06
C ILE A 17 -10.36 -5.90 -3.44
N LEU A 18 -10.76 -5.92 -2.16
CA LEU A 18 -11.23 -4.74 -1.45
C LEU A 18 -10.16 -3.65 -1.38
N ALA A 19 -8.92 -4.01 -1.06
CA ALA A 19 -7.80 -3.07 -1.05
C ALA A 19 -7.57 -2.41 -2.43
N SER A 20 -7.66 -3.21 -3.50
CA SER A 20 -7.54 -2.71 -4.88
C SER A 20 -8.65 -1.73 -5.23
N ILE A 21 -9.89 -2.00 -4.84
CA ILE A 21 -11.04 -1.10 -5.08
C ILE A 21 -10.80 0.24 -4.38
N VAL A 22 -10.38 0.22 -3.11
CA VAL A 22 -10.12 1.46 -2.35
C VAL A 22 -9.01 2.31 -3.00
N LEU A 23 -7.97 1.68 -3.56
CA LEU A 23 -6.92 2.40 -4.26
C LEU A 23 -7.36 2.92 -5.64
N ARG A 24 -8.20 2.18 -6.37
CA ARG A 24 -8.64 2.54 -7.72
C ARG A 24 -9.76 3.57 -7.76
N GLU A 25 -10.68 3.51 -6.79
CA GLU A 25 -11.87 4.37 -6.72
C GLU A 25 -11.73 5.45 -5.64
N ASN A 26 -10.49 5.85 -5.35
CA ASN A 26 -10.22 6.92 -4.41
C ASN A 26 -10.62 8.28 -5.00
N VAL A 27 -11.46 9.01 -4.29
CA VAL A 27 -11.95 10.34 -4.66
C VAL A 27 -11.81 11.33 -3.50
N CYS A 28 -11.55 12.59 -3.80
CA CYS A 28 -11.50 13.67 -2.82
C CYS A 28 -12.39 14.84 -3.25
N VAL A 29 -12.87 15.60 -2.26
CA VAL A 29 -13.67 16.80 -2.49
C VAL A 29 -12.81 18.03 -2.23
N TYR A 30 -12.76 18.93 -3.20
CA TYR A 30 -12.06 20.21 -3.06
C TYR A 30 -12.85 21.30 -3.78
N ASN A 31 -13.07 22.45 -3.13
CA ASN A 31 -13.82 23.57 -3.68
C ASN A 31 -15.15 23.19 -4.36
N ASN A 32 -15.97 22.39 -3.66
CA ASN A 32 -17.27 21.89 -4.12
C ASN A 32 -17.21 21.06 -5.42
N LYS A 33 -16.05 20.50 -5.76
CA LYS A 33 -15.83 19.60 -6.91
C LYS A 33 -15.26 18.27 -6.44
N ILE A 34 -15.58 17.20 -7.17
CA ILE A 34 -15.10 15.84 -6.91
C ILE A 34 -13.94 15.54 -7.86
N TYR A 35 -12.83 15.08 -7.30
CA TYR A 35 -11.63 14.71 -8.05
C TYR A 35 -11.28 13.26 -7.80
N LYS A 36 -10.84 12.55 -8.85
CA LYS A 36 -10.27 11.21 -8.73
C LYS A 36 -8.80 11.32 -8.39
N GLN A 37 -8.39 10.72 -7.28
CA GLN A 37 -6.99 10.65 -6.92
C GLN A 37 -6.33 9.50 -7.69
N THR A 38 -5.47 9.83 -8.65
CA THR A 38 -4.81 8.85 -9.52
C THR A 38 -3.52 8.29 -8.91
N LEU A 39 -2.95 8.98 -7.93
CA LEU A 39 -1.68 8.62 -7.29
C LEU A 39 -1.81 8.66 -5.76
N GLY A 40 -1.29 7.61 -5.11
CA GLY A 40 -1.33 7.45 -3.66
C GLY A 40 -2.73 7.04 -3.14
N GLY A 41 -3.02 7.39 -1.90
CA GLY A 41 -4.31 7.13 -1.26
C GLY A 41 -4.79 8.34 -0.44
N ALA A 42 -6.01 8.25 0.08
CA ALA A 42 -6.60 9.32 0.88
C ALA A 42 -5.78 9.58 2.15
N MET A 43 -5.22 10.79 2.26
CA MET A 43 -4.48 11.22 3.44
C MET A 43 -5.44 11.32 4.63
N GLY A 44 -5.07 10.68 5.75
CA GLY A 44 -5.92 10.57 6.95
C GLY A 44 -6.69 9.25 7.06
N SER A 45 -6.73 8.42 6.01
CA SER A 45 -7.30 7.07 6.10
C SER A 45 -6.34 6.10 6.81
N SER A 46 -6.80 5.49 7.91
CA SER A 46 -6.05 4.44 8.63
C SER A 46 -5.74 3.24 7.74
N PHE A 47 -6.62 2.95 6.78
CA PHE A 47 -6.40 1.89 5.80
C PHE A 47 -5.30 2.26 4.80
N THR A 48 -5.31 3.50 4.28
CA THR A 48 -4.24 3.99 3.40
C THR A 48 -2.89 4.00 4.11
N LEU A 49 -2.84 4.38 5.39
CA LEU A 49 -1.62 4.31 6.20
C LEU A 49 -1.09 2.86 6.31
N THR A 50 -1.98 1.90 6.55
CA THR A 50 -1.62 0.48 6.62
C THR A 50 -1.04 -0.01 5.29
N LEU A 51 -1.69 0.33 4.16
CA LEU A 51 -1.19 -0.02 2.82
C LEU A 51 0.16 0.65 2.51
N ALA A 52 0.33 1.92 2.92
CA ALA A 52 1.59 2.64 2.77
C ALA A 52 2.73 1.93 3.53
N ASN A 53 2.48 1.48 4.77
CA ASN A 53 3.47 0.72 5.54
C ASN A 53 3.86 -0.60 4.87
N ILE A 54 2.88 -1.34 4.31
CA ILE A 54 3.16 -2.58 3.56
C ILE A 54 4.01 -2.28 2.32
N PHE A 55 3.65 -1.24 1.57
CA PHE A 55 4.40 -0.81 0.39
C PHE A 55 5.84 -0.41 0.74
N MET A 56 5.99 0.44 1.77
CA MET A 56 7.29 0.91 2.23
C MET A 56 8.16 -0.23 2.73
N TRP A 57 7.60 -1.18 3.48
CA TRP A 57 8.35 -2.37 3.91
C TRP A 57 8.85 -3.20 2.72
N LYS A 58 8.00 -3.43 1.71
CA LYS A 58 8.40 -4.14 0.49
C LYS A 58 9.50 -3.38 -0.26
N TRP A 59 9.35 -2.07 -0.39
CA TRP A 59 10.33 -1.23 -1.07
C TRP A 59 11.67 -1.20 -0.31
N GLN A 60 11.66 -0.96 1.00
CA GLN A 60 12.84 -0.98 1.85
C GLN A 60 13.58 -2.33 1.77
N LYS A 61 12.84 -3.45 1.80
CA LYS A 61 13.44 -4.78 1.69
C LYS A 61 14.16 -4.97 0.34
N GLU A 62 13.55 -4.57 -0.77
CA GLU A 62 14.20 -4.63 -2.08
C GLU A 62 15.40 -3.68 -2.17
N PHE A 63 15.30 -2.51 -1.56
CA PHE A 63 16.36 -1.51 -1.56
C PHE A 63 17.58 -1.98 -0.77
N VAL A 64 17.39 -2.43 0.47
CA VAL A 64 18.44 -3.00 1.32
C VAL A 64 19.09 -4.19 0.62
N ARG A 65 18.31 -5.07 -0.02
CA ARG A 65 18.84 -6.20 -0.79
C ARG A 65 19.74 -5.73 -1.95
N ARG A 66 19.40 -4.65 -2.64
CA ARG A 66 20.24 -4.10 -3.72
C ARG A 66 21.51 -3.47 -3.19
N GLN A 67 21.43 -2.73 -2.08
CA GLN A 67 22.59 -2.13 -1.42
C GLN A 67 23.59 -3.19 -0.92
N ASP A 68 23.11 -4.31 -0.38
CA ASP A 68 23.96 -5.44 0.04
C ASP A 68 24.74 -6.05 -1.15
N ILE A 69 24.14 -6.03 -2.35
CA ILE A 69 24.76 -6.54 -3.58
C ILE A 69 25.73 -5.52 -4.20
N SER A 70 25.37 -4.23 -4.25
CA SER A 70 26.15 -3.21 -4.95
C SER A 70 27.19 -2.50 -4.06
N GLY A 71 27.07 -2.58 -2.75
CA GLY A 71 27.90 -1.83 -1.80
C GLY A 71 27.65 -0.31 -1.82
N GLU A 72 26.64 0.15 -2.56
CA GLU A 72 26.35 1.57 -2.74
C GLU A 72 25.58 2.12 -1.53
N PHE A 73 26.15 3.09 -0.83
CA PHE A 73 25.47 3.75 0.28
C PHE A 73 24.56 4.85 -0.24
N TYR A 74 23.27 4.54 -0.31
CA TYR A 74 22.24 5.54 -0.52
C TYR A 74 21.75 6.01 0.85
N GLY A 75 22.30 7.12 1.31
CA GLY A 75 22.00 7.70 2.62
C GLY A 75 20.52 8.03 2.84
N ARG A 76 20.16 8.27 4.10
CA ARG A 76 18.86 8.77 4.54
C ARG A 76 18.93 10.27 4.80
#